data_AF-A0A497I9F7-F1
#
_entry.id   AF-A0A497I9F7-F1
#
_cell.length_a   1.000
_cell.length_b   1.000
_cell.length_c   1.000
_cell.angle_alpha   90.00
_cell.angle_beta   90.00
_cell.angle_gamma   90.00
#
_symmetry.space_group_name_H-M   'P 1'
#
loop_
_entity.id
_entity.type
_entity.pdbx_description
1 polymer ?
#
loop_
_entity_poly.entity_id
_entity_poly.type
_entity_poly.pdbx_seq_one_letter_code
_entity_poly.pdbx_strand_id
1 'polypeptide(L)' 'MPRYTLEELMEISGYSSAMIYDLTHKKILTPPVRGIEPDMYGSKGSYAEECIEQIKEYKKLKFQGLKKAEIIAKLKRS' A
#
# COMPACT_ATOMS: atom_id res chain seq x y z
N MET A 1 1.00 1.57 16.80
CA MET A 1 0.82 2.15 15.46
C MET A 1 -0.47 1.57 14.87
N PRO A 2 -1.35 2.39 14.29
CA PRO A 2 -2.60 1.89 13.73
C PRO A 2 -2.34 0.94 12.56
N ARG A 3 -3.24 -0.03 12.42
CA ARG A 3 -3.19 -1.11 11.43
C ARG A 3 -4.47 -1.10 10.63
N TYR A 4 -4.35 -1.31 9.34
CA TYR A 4 -5.46 -1.25 8.38
C TYR A 4 -5.60 -2.59 7.67
N THR A 5 -6.82 -3.08 7.57
CA THR A 5 -7.20 -4.16 6.66
C THR A 5 -7.00 -3.73 5.21
N LEU A 6 -7.04 -4.70 4.30
CA LEU A 6 -7.05 -4.41 2.86
C LEU A 6 -8.28 -3.56 2.49
N GLU A 7 -9.43 -3.89 3.08
CA GLU A 7 -10.72 -3.26 2.83
C GLU A 7 -10.70 -1.79 3.25
N GLU A 8 -10.19 -1.48 4.45
CA GLU A 8 -10.01 -0.09 4.91
C GLU A 8 -9.05 0.69 4.00
N LEU A 9 -7.96 0.06 3.56
CA LEU A 9 -7.05 0.67 2.60
C LEU A 9 -7.72 0.94 1.25
N MET A 10 -8.59 0.05 0.78
CA MET A 10 -9.35 0.26 -0.46
C MET A 10 -10.29 1.46 -0.31
N GLU A 11 -10.98 1.58 0.82
CA GLU A 11 -11.89 2.70 1.09
C GLU A 11 -11.14 4.03 1.16
N ILE A 12 -10.04 4.09 1.92
CA ILE A 12 -9.22 5.31 2.08
C ILE A 12 -8.56 5.71 0.76
N SER A 13 -8.03 4.73 0.02
CA SER A 13 -7.28 5.00 -1.21
C SER A 13 -8.15 5.12 -2.46
N GLY A 14 -9.37 4.58 -2.45
CA GLY A 14 -10.17 4.39 -3.66
C GLY A 14 -9.52 3.45 -4.69
N TYR A 15 -8.49 2.67 -4.30
CA TYR A 15 -7.86 1.68 -5.16
C TYR A 15 -8.50 0.31 -4.98
N SER A 16 -8.50 -0.48 -6.05
CA SER A 16 -8.91 -1.87 -5.97
C SER A 16 -7.87 -2.70 -5.19
N SER A 17 -8.32 -3.83 -4.63
CA SER A 17 -7.46 -4.82 -4.00
C SER A 17 -6.29 -5.24 -4.91
N ALA A 18 -6.57 -5.49 -6.19
CA ALA A 18 -5.56 -5.85 -7.18
C ALA A 18 -4.46 -4.79 -7.33
N MET A 19 -4.83 -3.50 -7.30
CA MET A 19 -3.85 -2.41 -7.37
C MET A 19 -3.02 -2.33 -6.08
N ILE A 20 -3.64 -2.49 -4.91
CA ILE A 20 -2.92 -2.50 -3.62
C ILE A 20 -1.92 -3.67 -3.59
N TYR A 21 -2.32 -4.86 -4.01
CA TYR A 21 -1.41 -6.01 -4.11
C TYR A 21 -0.29 -5.78 -5.12
N ASP A 22 -0.57 -5.20 -6.28
CA ASP A 22 0.44 -4.89 -7.28
C ASP A 22 1.47 -3.86 -6.75
N LEU A 23 1.02 -2.81 -6.07
CA LEU A 23 1.91 -1.82 -5.44
C LEU A 23 2.74 -2.44 -4.31
N THR A 24 2.15 -3.33 -3.52
CA THR A 24 2.85 -4.09 -2.48
C THR A 24 3.93 -4.99 -3.10
N HIS A 25 3.59 -5.76 -4.14
CA HIS A 25 4.52 -6.64 -4.85
C HIS A 25 5.69 -5.87 -5.48
N LYS A 26 5.42 -4.65 -5.97
CA LYS A 26 6.43 -3.74 -6.52
C LYS A 26 7.28 -3.05 -5.47
N LYS A 27 7.04 -3.32 -4.18
CA LYS A 27 7.71 -2.69 -3.04
C LYS A 27 7.52 -1.17 -2.99
N ILE A 28 6.37 -0.68 -3.50
CA ILE A 28 5.93 0.69 -3.29
C ILE A 28 5.23 0.80 -1.93
N LEU A 29 4.40 -0.20 -1.60
CA LEU A 29 3.79 -0.30 -0.28
C LEU A 29 4.57 -1.26 0.60
N THR A 30 4.67 -0.94 1.88
CA THR A 30 5.17 -1.89 2.88
C THR A 30 4.26 -3.12 2.90
N PRO A 31 4.82 -4.34 2.89
CA PRO A 31 4.02 -5.56 2.94
C PRO A 31 3.16 -5.65 4.20
N PRO A 32 1.96 -6.24 4.11
CA PRO A 32 1.12 -6.45 5.27
C PRO A 32 1.79 -7.41 6.24
N VAL A 33 1.60 -7.13 7.50
CA VAL A 33 2.08 -7.96 8.60
C VAL A 33 1.05 -9.05 8.89
N ARG A 34 1.52 -10.29 9.03
CA ARG A 34 0.68 -11.49 9.18
C ARG A 34 0.95 -12.14 10.53
N GLY A 35 -0.08 -12.73 11.13
CA GLY A 35 0.05 -13.57 12.33
C GLY A 35 0.39 -12.83 13.63
N ILE A 36 0.18 -11.51 13.71
CA ILE A 36 0.48 -10.73 14.92
C ILE A 36 -0.71 -10.63 15.90
N GLU A 37 -1.93 -10.98 15.50
CA GLU A 37 -3.08 -11.02 16.42
C GLU A 37 -3.95 -12.26 16.22
N PRO A 38 -4.63 -12.74 17.28
CA PRO A 38 -5.23 -14.07 17.29
C PRO A 38 -6.35 -14.30 16.27
N ASP A 39 -7.07 -13.27 15.79
CA ASP A 39 -8.20 -13.53 14.87
C ASP A 39 -8.72 -12.33 14.05
N MET A 40 -8.12 -11.13 14.13
CA MET A 40 -8.72 -9.95 13.47
C MET A 40 -8.43 -9.82 11.97
N TYR A 41 -7.29 -10.32 11.48
CA TYR A 41 -6.78 -9.96 10.14
C TYR A 41 -6.60 -11.15 9.17
N GLY A 42 -6.87 -12.38 9.63
CA GLY A 42 -6.88 -13.60 8.81
C GLY A 42 -5.65 -13.80 7.92
N SER A 43 -5.83 -14.51 6.80
CA SER A 43 -4.77 -14.76 5.79
C SER A 43 -4.32 -13.52 5.02
N LYS A 44 -5.08 -12.43 5.09
CA LYS A 44 -4.82 -11.18 4.34
C LYS A 44 -3.78 -10.30 5.04
N GLY A 45 -3.69 -10.36 6.37
CA GLY A 45 -2.77 -9.55 7.18
C GLY A 45 -3.21 -8.08 7.30
N SER A 46 -2.40 -7.28 8.00
CA SER A 46 -2.68 -5.87 8.25
C SER A 46 -1.55 -4.95 7.80
N TYR A 47 -1.92 -3.88 7.13
CA TYR A 47 -1.02 -2.85 6.65
C TYR A 47 -0.77 -1.80 7.71
N ALA A 48 0.43 -1.23 7.73
CA ALA A 48 0.77 -0.13 8.61
C ALA A 48 0.26 1.21 8.05
N GLU A 49 0.10 2.21 8.92
CA GLU A 49 -0.31 3.57 8.55
C GLU A 49 0.55 4.21 7.44
N GLU A 50 1.84 3.91 7.42
CA GLU A 50 2.76 4.38 6.37
C GLU A 50 2.32 4.01 4.95
N CYS A 51 1.53 2.94 4.78
CA CYS A 51 0.96 2.58 3.49
C CYS A 51 0.03 3.66 2.93
N ILE A 52 -0.67 4.40 3.80
CA ILE A 52 -1.51 5.53 3.40
C ILE A 52 -0.65 6.64 2.80
N GLU A 53 0.46 6.98 3.45
CA GLU A 53 1.38 8.01 2.95
C GLU A 53 2.10 7.57 1.66
N GLN A 54 2.50 6.30 1.56
CA GLN A 54 3.05 5.73 0.33
C GLN A 54 2.05 5.78 -0.83
N ILE A 55 0.76 5.53 -0.57
CA ILE A 55 -0.31 5.66 -1.57
C ILE A 55 -0.49 7.12 -1.99
N LYS A 56 -0.51 8.07 -1.04
CA LYS A 56 -0.63 9.50 -1.34
C LYS A 56 0.53 9.98 -2.22
N GLU A 57 1.76 9.61 -1.91
CA GLU A 57 2.93 9.98 -2.72
C GLU A 57 2.87 9.33 -4.10
N TYR A 58 2.48 8.05 -4.20
CA TYR A 58 2.27 7.39 -5.49
C TYR A 58 1.24 8.13 -6.35
N LYS A 59 0.10 8.53 -5.77
CA LYS A 59 -0.95 9.32 -6.46
C LYS A 59 -0.42 10.66 -6.94
N LYS A 60 0.33 11.37 -6.11
CA LYS A 60 0.93 12.67 -6.44
C LYS A 60 1.88 12.56 -7.63
N LEU A 61 2.78 11.57 -7.63
CA LEU A 61 3.71 11.35 -8.74
C LEU A 61 2.98 10.94 -10.03
N LYS A 62 1.92 10.13 -9.92
CA LYS A 62 1.08 9.78 -11.07
C LYS A 62 0.36 11.02 -11.64
N PHE A 63 -0.12 11.92 -10.76
CA PHE A 63 -0.75 13.18 -11.17
C PHE A 63 0.23 14.13 -11.87
N GLN A 64 1.51 14.10 -11.48
CA GLN A 64 2.58 14.82 -12.19
C GLN A 64 2.93 14.23 -13.56
N GLY A 65 2.25 13.17 -13.99
CA GLY A 65 2.44 12.55 -15.30
C GLY A 65 3.57 11.52 -15.36
N LEU A 66 4.20 11.17 -14.23
CA LEU A 66 5.24 10.15 -14.23
C LEU A 66 4.66 8.79 -14.60
N LYS A 67 5.39 8.03 -15.41
CA LYS A 67 5.04 6.66 -15.71
C LYS A 67 5.31 5.80 -14.49
N LYS A 68 4.50 4.73 -14.33
CA LYS A 68 4.59 3.81 -13.21
C LYS A 68 6.01 3.27 -12.96
N ALA A 69 6.78 3.00 -14.01
CA ALA A 69 8.16 2.55 -13.91
C ALA A 69 9.09 3.59 -13.25
N GLU A 70 8.92 4.87 -13.58
CA GLU A 70 9.69 5.98 -13.01
C GLU A 70 9.34 6.19 -11.55
N ILE A 71 8.05 6.07 -11.22
CA ILE A 71 7.57 6.14 -9.84
C ILE A 71 8.18 5.01 -8.99
N ILE A 72 8.19 3.78 -9.50
CA ILE A 72 8.83 2.64 -8.81
C ILE A 72 10.31 2.92 -8.58
N ALA A 73 11.03 3.39 -9.61
CA ALA A 73 12.45 3.70 -9.49
C ALA A 73 12.73 4.79 -8.45
N LYS A 74 11.83 5.78 -8.33
CA LYS A 74 11.93 6.88 -7.37
C LYS A 74 11.61 6.44 -5.94
N LEU A 75 10.60 5.60 -5.75
CA LEU A 75 10.13 5.16 -4.43
C LEU A 75 10.92 3.97 -3.86
N LYS A 76 11.62 3.18 -4.70
CA LYS A 76 12.48 2.08 -4.24
C LYS A 76 13.79 2.50 -3.55
N ARG A 77 14.09 3.81 -3.46
CA ARG A 77 15.38 4.34 -3.01
C ARG A 77 15.38 4.93 -1.60
N SER A 78 14.29 4.77 -0.84
CA SER A 78 14.21 5.18 0.57
C SER A 78 14.43 4.00 1.51
#